data_AF-A0A973EEM3-F1
#
_entry.id   AF-A0A973EEM3-F1
#
_cell.length_a   1.000
_cell.length_b   1.000
_cell.length_c   1.000
_cell.angle_alpha   90.00
_cell.angle_beta   90.00
_cell.angle_gamma   90.00
#
_symmetry.space_group_name_H-M   'P 1'
#
loop_
_entity.id
_entity.type
_entity.pdbx_description
1 polymer ?
#
loop_
_entity_poly.entity_id
_entity_poly.type
_entity_poly.pdbx_seq_one_letter_code
_entity_poly.pdbx_strand_id
1 'polypeptide(L)'
;MTAAPPVNNLQNGWNVITSGLGDYGTQYFLRAYTTKIGYGANQAVDAVYPNAAVDSEGQPFSGSHRYLLHFDADKMPPVEGFWSLTLYDKKGFLVANPINRYNLGSMKDLTYNADGSLDLLIQADAPADDRSNWLPSPPAGQGFELTFRMYYPKESVVSRSYVMPGVERLD
;
A
#
# COMPACT_ATOMS: atom_id res chain seq x y z
N MET A 1 -10.20 -3.16 -6.75
CA MET A 1 -10.09 -4.24 -5.76
C MET A 1 -11.30 -4.19 -4.84
N THR A 2 -12.44 -4.78 -5.23
CA THR A 2 -13.65 -4.75 -4.37
C THR A 2 -14.23 -6.13 -4.15
N ALA A 3 -13.92 -6.66 -2.97
CA ALA A 3 -14.78 -7.50 -2.16
C ALA A 3 -14.31 -7.28 -0.72
N ALA A 4 -15.22 -6.87 0.17
CA ALA A 4 -14.92 -6.60 1.57
C ALA A 4 -14.07 -7.75 2.14
N PRO A 5 -12.80 -7.51 2.50
CA PRO A 5 -11.93 -8.56 2.99
C PRO A 5 -12.47 -9.12 4.31
N PRO A 6 -12.16 -10.37 4.67
CA PRO A 6 -12.48 -10.89 5.99
C PRO A 6 -11.95 -9.93 7.06
N VAL A 7 -12.79 -9.54 8.03
CA VAL A 7 -12.48 -8.51 9.06
C VAL A 7 -11.15 -8.78 9.77
N ASN A 8 -10.79 -10.06 9.91
CA ASN A 8 -9.54 -10.50 10.54
C ASN A 8 -8.26 -10.12 9.78
N ASN A 9 -8.36 -9.64 8.53
CA ASN A 9 -7.21 -9.25 7.70
C ASN A 9 -6.94 -7.74 7.72
N LEU A 10 -7.81 -6.95 8.37
CA LEU A 10 -7.70 -5.50 8.37
C LEU A 10 -6.67 -5.00 9.39
N GLN A 11 -5.80 -4.10 8.95
CA GLN A 11 -4.86 -3.32 9.77
C GLN A 11 -4.91 -1.87 9.27
N ASN A 12 -5.52 -0.96 10.03
CA ASN A 12 -5.55 0.49 9.71
C ASN A 12 -5.96 0.81 8.25
N GLY A 13 -7.01 0.15 7.74
CA GLY A 13 -7.49 0.30 6.35
C GLY A 13 -6.83 -0.64 5.32
N TRP A 14 -5.73 -1.30 5.68
CA TRP A 14 -5.05 -2.29 4.84
C TRP A 14 -5.62 -3.69 5.02
N ASN A 15 -5.94 -4.36 3.91
CA ASN A 15 -6.14 -5.80 3.86
C ASN A 15 -4.79 -6.52 3.73
N VAL A 16 -4.37 -7.21 4.78
CA VAL A 16 -3.09 -7.92 4.87
C VAL A 16 -3.34 -9.42 4.94
N ILE A 17 -3.05 -10.11 3.83
CA ILE A 17 -3.17 -11.56 3.73
C ILE A 17 -1.75 -12.16 3.72
N THR A 18 -1.42 -12.99 4.71
CA THR A 18 -0.11 -13.67 4.81
C THR A 18 -0.20 -15.19 4.90
N SER A 19 -1.37 -15.76 5.20
CA SER A 19 -1.55 -17.21 5.32
C SER A 19 -2.11 -17.83 4.05
N GLY A 20 -1.57 -18.99 3.67
CA GLY A 20 -2.08 -19.82 2.56
C GLY A 20 -1.85 -19.27 1.14
N LEU A 21 -1.22 -18.10 0.98
CA LEU A 21 -0.82 -17.59 -0.34
C LEU A 21 0.34 -18.43 -0.89
N GLY A 22 0.27 -18.75 -2.18
CA GLY A 22 1.26 -19.59 -2.88
C GLY A 22 1.26 -21.08 -2.49
N ASP A 23 0.76 -21.42 -1.30
CA ASP A 23 0.53 -22.80 -0.84
C ASP A 23 -0.91 -22.99 -0.36
N TYR A 24 -1.83 -23.07 -1.32
CA TYR A 24 -3.25 -23.02 -1.04
C TYR A 24 -3.83 -24.32 -0.44
N GLY A 25 -3.15 -25.47 -0.57
CA GLY A 25 -3.72 -26.76 -0.15
C GLY A 25 -5.16 -26.99 -0.68
N THR A 26 -6.13 -27.13 0.23
CA THR A 26 -7.57 -27.25 -0.07
C THR A 26 -8.36 -25.96 0.16
N GLN A 27 -7.70 -24.82 0.36
CA GLN A 27 -8.32 -23.51 0.54
C GLN A 27 -8.82 -22.94 -0.80
N TYR A 28 -9.82 -23.61 -1.40
CA TYR A 28 -10.32 -23.30 -2.75
C TYR A 28 -10.83 -21.87 -2.88
N PHE A 29 -11.46 -21.32 -1.85
CA PHE A 29 -11.91 -19.94 -1.84
C PHE A 29 -10.73 -18.95 -1.93
N LEU A 30 -9.70 -19.14 -1.11
CA LEU A 30 -8.48 -18.32 -1.15
C LEU A 30 -7.79 -18.42 -2.51
N ARG A 31 -7.71 -19.63 -3.08
CA ARG A 31 -7.14 -19.85 -4.42
C ARG A 31 -7.93 -19.13 -5.51
N ALA A 32 -9.27 -19.24 -5.49
CA ALA A 32 -10.14 -18.60 -6.47
C ALA A 32 -10.10 -17.07 -6.35
N TYR A 33 -10.16 -16.56 -5.12
CA TYR A 33 -10.00 -15.14 -4.81
C TYR A 33 -8.66 -14.63 -5.34
N THR A 34 -7.56 -15.26 -4.97
CA THR A 34 -6.21 -14.85 -5.38
C THR A 34 -6.03 -14.92 -6.89
N THR A 35 -6.52 -15.97 -7.55
CA THR A 35 -6.51 -16.07 -9.03
C THR A 35 -7.24 -14.91 -9.71
N LYS A 36 -8.36 -14.46 -9.13
CA LYS A 36 -9.14 -13.34 -9.65
C LYS A 36 -8.44 -11.98 -9.49
N ILE A 37 -7.73 -11.78 -8.36
CA ILE A 37 -7.21 -10.45 -8.00
C ILE A 37 -5.68 -10.30 -8.12
N GLY A 38 -4.95 -11.40 -8.20
CA GLY A 38 -3.49 -11.45 -8.08
C GLY A 38 -2.96 -12.81 -8.52
N TYR A 39 -3.23 -13.18 -9.78
CA TYR A 39 -2.79 -14.44 -10.37
C TYR A 39 -1.27 -14.64 -10.17
N GLY A 40 -0.89 -15.83 -9.68
CA GLY A 40 0.52 -16.13 -9.39
C GLY A 40 1.08 -15.41 -8.16
N ALA A 41 0.24 -15.01 -7.20
CA ALA A 41 0.72 -14.44 -5.94
C ALA A 41 1.77 -15.34 -5.28
N ASN A 42 2.88 -14.72 -4.88
CA ASN A 42 3.99 -15.38 -4.19
C ASN A 42 3.56 -15.89 -2.81
N GLN A 43 4.37 -16.78 -2.25
CA GLN A 43 4.26 -17.11 -0.83
C GLN A 43 4.61 -15.88 0.02
N ALA A 44 4.03 -15.78 1.22
CA ALA A 44 4.24 -14.64 2.10
C ALA A 44 5.71 -14.45 2.53
N VAL A 45 6.50 -15.53 2.54
CA VAL A 45 7.95 -15.48 2.80
C VAL A 45 8.73 -14.76 1.68
N ASP A 46 8.19 -14.73 0.46
CA ASP A 46 8.80 -14.04 -0.68
C ASP A 46 8.25 -12.62 -0.84
N ALA A 47 6.93 -12.44 -0.70
CA ALA A 47 6.31 -11.13 -0.77
C ALA A 47 4.94 -11.04 -0.09
N VAL A 48 4.68 -9.91 0.59
CA VAL A 48 3.38 -9.57 1.18
C VAL A 48 2.84 -8.29 0.55
N TYR A 49 1.53 -8.28 0.26
CA TYR A 49 0.86 -7.20 -0.47
C TYR A 49 -0.30 -6.59 0.34
N PRO A 50 -0.05 -5.67 1.29
CA PRO A 50 -1.12 -4.90 1.89
C PRO A 50 -1.87 -4.09 0.83
N ASN A 51 -3.19 -4.24 0.76
CA ASN A 51 -4.03 -3.48 -0.18
C ASN A 51 -5.04 -2.62 0.59
N ALA A 52 -5.17 -1.34 0.23
CA ALA A 52 -6.11 -0.43 0.86
C ALA A 52 -7.02 0.23 -0.18
N ALA A 53 -8.32 0.23 0.10
CA ALA A 53 -9.34 0.96 -0.66
C ALA A 53 -9.93 2.13 0.13
N VAL A 54 -9.56 2.23 1.41
CA VAL A 54 -10.02 3.21 2.39
C VAL A 54 -8.83 3.73 3.19
N ASP A 55 -8.94 4.95 3.71
CA ASP A 55 -8.01 5.55 4.66
C ASP A 55 -8.13 4.93 6.07
N SER A 56 -7.33 5.44 7.01
CA SER A 56 -7.29 4.97 8.41
C SER A 56 -8.62 5.11 9.15
N GLU A 57 -9.50 6.00 8.71
CA GLU A 57 -10.85 6.21 9.26
C GLU A 57 -11.92 5.38 8.53
N GLY A 58 -11.51 4.56 7.56
CA GLY A 58 -12.42 3.70 6.79
C GLY A 58 -13.17 4.45 5.68
N GLN A 59 -12.78 5.67 5.34
CA GLN A 59 -13.38 6.42 4.23
C GLN A 59 -12.69 6.06 2.90
N PRO A 60 -13.45 5.90 1.79
CA PRO A 60 -12.85 5.59 0.49
C PRO A 60 -11.84 6.65 0.03
N PHE A 61 -10.74 6.20 -0.57
CA PHE A 61 -9.77 7.09 -1.21
C PHE A 61 -10.37 7.83 -2.41
N SER A 62 -10.12 9.13 -2.48
CA SER A 62 -10.56 10.02 -3.57
C SER A 62 -9.47 11.04 -3.90
N GLY A 63 -9.27 11.32 -5.18
CA GLY A 63 -8.38 12.37 -5.67
C GLY A 63 -8.77 13.79 -5.26
N SER A 64 -9.92 13.97 -4.58
CA SER A 64 -10.33 15.25 -4.00
C SER A 64 -9.60 15.60 -2.70
N HIS A 65 -8.92 14.65 -2.08
CA HIS A 65 -8.32 14.77 -0.76
C HIS A 65 -6.81 14.60 -0.80
N ARG A 66 -6.16 15.00 0.28
CA ARG A 66 -4.71 14.82 0.47
C ARG A 66 -4.49 13.78 1.54
N TYR A 67 -3.52 12.91 1.32
CA TYR A 67 -3.25 11.81 2.23
C TYR A 67 -1.78 11.70 2.59
N LEU A 68 -1.53 11.26 3.82
CA LEU A 68 -0.20 11.00 4.37
C LEU A 68 -0.09 9.54 4.81
N LEU A 69 0.96 8.86 4.37
CA LEU A 69 1.40 7.61 4.96
C LEU A 69 2.72 7.89 5.70
N HIS A 70 2.64 7.93 7.03
CA HIS A 70 3.77 8.18 7.92
C HIS A 70 4.36 6.88 8.46
N PHE A 71 5.68 6.76 8.42
CA PHE A 71 6.44 5.71 9.11
C PHE A 71 7.34 6.34 10.17
N ASP A 72 7.13 5.97 11.44
CA ASP A 72 8.10 6.28 12.50
C ASP A 72 9.48 5.70 12.13
N ALA A 73 10.56 6.36 12.55
CA ALA A 73 11.93 5.96 12.25
C ALA A 73 12.24 4.49 12.64
N ASP A 74 11.65 4.01 13.74
CA ASP A 74 11.80 2.66 14.27
C ASP A 74 10.73 1.67 13.76
N LYS A 75 9.81 2.12 12.91
CA LYS A 75 8.70 1.32 12.34
C LYS A 75 8.69 1.33 10.81
N MET A 76 9.85 1.51 10.19
CA MET A 76 10.01 1.31 8.74
C MET A 76 9.58 -0.10 8.33
N PRO A 77 9.13 -0.31 7.07
CA PRO A 77 8.73 -1.62 6.58
C PRO A 77 9.84 -2.66 6.79
N PRO A 78 9.62 -3.72 7.58
CA PRO A 78 10.67 -4.65 7.96
C PRO A 78 10.86 -5.69 6.85
N VAL A 79 11.68 -5.33 5.87
CA VAL A 79 12.02 -6.14 4.69
C VAL A 79 13.54 -6.33 4.59
N GLU A 80 13.97 -7.46 4.04
CA GLU A 80 15.37 -7.71 3.66
C GLU A 80 15.64 -7.34 2.19
N GLY A 81 14.59 -7.30 1.36
CA GLY A 81 14.69 -6.89 -0.04
C GLY A 81 14.40 -5.40 -0.21
N PHE A 82 13.17 -5.08 -0.58
CA PHE A 82 12.72 -3.71 -0.79
C PHE A 82 11.21 -3.60 -0.59
N TRP A 83 10.71 -2.38 -0.54
CA TRP A 83 9.27 -2.11 -0.51
C TRP A 83 8.86 -1.09 -1.54
N SER A 84 7.58 -1.09 -1.91
CA SER A 84 6.99 -0.05 -2.73
C SER A 84 5.52 0.23 -2.39
N LEU A 85 5.11 1.47 -2.58
CA LEU A 85 3.71 1.92 -2.58
C LEU A 85 3.33 2.26 -4.01
N THR A 86 2.26 1.66 -4.53
CA THR A 86 1.74 1.92 -5.88
C THR A 86 0.27 2.31 -5.81
N LEU A 87 -0.12 3.29 -6.62
CA LEU A 87 -1.49 3.76 -6.74
C LEU A 87 -2.14 3.22 -8.02
N TYR A 88 -3.39 2.77 -7.91
CA TYR A 88 -4.20 2.31 -9.03
C TYR A 88 -5.55 3.01 -9.04
N ASP A 89 -6.13 3.21 -10.23
CA ASP A 89 -7.53 3.59 -10.35
C ASP A 89 -8.46 2.45 -9.89
N LYS A 90 -9.76 2.71 -9.79
CA LYS A 90 -10.76 1.67 -9.40
C LYS A 90 -10.87 0.51 -10.41
N LYS A 91 -10.28 0.62 -11.59
CA LYS A 91 -10.22 -0.42 -12.62
C LYS A 91 -8.95 -1.27 -12.52
N GLY A 92 -7.99 -0.90 -11.66
CA GLY A 92 -6.73 -1.60 -11.45
C GLY A 92 -5.59 -1.15 -12.38
N PHE A 93 -5.72 0.00 -13.05
CA PHE A 93 -4.67 0.54 -13.91
C PHE A 93 -3.86 1.63 -13.21
N LEU A 94 -2.59 1.78 -13.64
CA LEU A 94 -1.77 2.91 -13.23
C LEU A 94 -2.37 4.21 -13.75
N VAL A 95 -2.31 5.26 -12.91
CA VAL A 95 -2.88 6.57 -13.22
C VAL A 95 -1.80 7.44 -13.85
N ALA A 96 -1.98 7.79 -15.12
CA ALA A 96 -1.10 8.70 -15.84
C ALA A 96 -0.99 10.04 -15.08
N ASN A 97 0.23 10.54 -14.94
CA ASN A 97 0.51 11.79 -14.22
C ASN A 97 1.69 12.56 -14.84
N PRO A 98 1.80 13.88 -14.60
CA PRO A 98 2.76 14.74 -15.29
C PRO A 98 4.24 14.37 -15.11
N ILE A 99 4.58 13.63 -14.05
CA ILE A 99 5.97 13.27 -13.72
C ILE A 99 6.29 11.80 -14.02
N ASN A 100 5.37 11.06 -14.64
CA ASN A 100 5.51 9.62 -14.93
C ASN A 100 5.92 8.78 -13.70
N ARG A 101 5.43 9.16 -12.51
CA ARG A 101 5.70 8.44 -11.26
C ARG A 101 4.50 7.63 -10.84
N TYR A 102 4.67 6.31 -10.78
CA TYR A 102 3.60 5.38 -10.47
C TYR A 102 3.77 4.65 -9.14
N ASN A 103 4.96 4.78 -8.53
CA ASN A 103 5.25 4.22 -7.22
C ASN A 103 6.28 5.07 -6.48
N LEU A 104 6.28 4.92 -5.16
CA LEU A 104 7.37 5.27 -4.25
C LEU A 104 7.92 3.98 -3.62
N GLY A 105 9.14 3.97 -3.11
CA GLY A 105 9.74 2.77 -2.55
C GLY A 105 11.17 2.95 -2.08
N SER A 106 11.70 1.98 -1.33
CA SER A 106 13.08 2.04 -0.81
C SER A 106 14.17 2.02 -1.87
N MET A 107 13.83 1.75 -3.13
CA MET A 107 14.75 1.85 -4.28
C MET A 107 14.69 3.20 -4.99
N LYS A 108 14.00 4.19 -4.41
CA LYS A 108 13.90 5.56 -4.92
C LYS A 108 14.66 6.50 -3.99
N ASP A 109 15.04 7.65 -4.52
CA ASP A 109 15.58 8.74 -3.71
C ASP A 109 14.43 9.38 -2.93
N LEU A 110 14.28 8.94 -1.68
CA LEU A 110 13.30 9.46 -0.72
C LEU A 110 14.00 10.40 0.26
N THR A 111 13.30 11.46 0.64
CA THR A 111 13.77 12.39 1.67
C THR A 111 13.21 11.97 3.02
N TYR A 112 14.08 11.77 3.99
CA TYR A 112 13.69 11.44 5.36
C TYR A 112 13.57 12.70 6.19
N ASN A 113 12.68 12.65 7.19
CA ASN A 113 12.53 13.71 8.18
C ASN A 113 13.77 13.76 9.09
N ALA A 114 13.94 14.87 9.81
CA ALA A 114 15.11 15.10 10.67
C ALA A 114 15.22 14.07 11.82
N ASP A 115 14.11 13.47 12.23
CA ASP A 115 14.03 12.40 13.24
C ASP A 115 14.23 10.99 12.64
N GLY A 116 14.45 10.88 11.33
CA GLY A 116 14.58 9.63 10.61
C GLY A 116 13.25 8.98 10.18
N SER A 117 12.10 9.60 10.47
CA SER A 117 10.80 9.15 9.97
C SER A 117 10.65 9.42 8.47
N LEU A 118 9.62 8.83 7.86
CA LEU A 118 9.34 8.95 6.43
C LEU A 118 7.87 9.28 6.20
N ASP A 119 7.65 10.37 5.47
CA ASP A 119 6.33 10.81 5.02
C ASP A 119 6.16 10.57 3.53
N LEU A 120 5.16 9.77 3.16
CA LEU A 120 4.75 9.59 1.77
C LEU A 120 3.44 10.35 1.52
N LEU A 121 3.49 11.33 0.63
CA LEU A 121 2.37 12.23 0.34
C LEU A 121 1.62 11.76 -0.90
N ILE A 122 0.31 11.53 -0.79
CA ILE A 122 -0.55 11.09 -1.89
C ILE A 122 -1.61 12.16 -2.13
N GLN A 123 -1.52 12.86 -3.25
CA GLN A 123 -2.44 13.94 -3.61
C GLN A 123 -2.33 14.29 -5.10
N ALA A 124 -3.35 14.94 -5.66
CA ALA A 124 -3.43 15.28 -7.07
C ALA A 124 -2.45 16.42 -7.44
N ASP A 125 -2.44 17.47 -6.62
CA ASP A 125 -1.60 18.64 -6.84
C ASP A 125 -0.18 18.42 -6.31
N ALA A 126 0.81 18.92 -7.03
CA ALA A 126 2.19 18.84 -6.58
C ALA A 126 2.37 19.63 -5.28
N PRO A 127 3.06 19.09 -4.26
CA PRO A 127 3.43 19.88 -3.09
C PRO A 127 4.31 21.06 -3.51
N ALA A 128 4.20 22.15 -2.73
CA ALA A 128 5.00 23.36 -2.93
C ALA A 128 6.50 23.10 -2.70
N ASP A 129 6.79 22.23 -1.74
CA ASP A 129 8.15 21.90 -1.31
C ASP A 129 8.66 20.63 -2.02
N ASP A 130 9.48 19.84 -1.31
CA ASP A 130 10.11 18.64 -1.84
C ASP A 130 9.09 17.65 -2.41
N ARG A 131 9.36 17.19 -3.63
CA ARG A 131 8.54 16.27 -4.40
C ARG A 131 9.10 14.85 -4.37
N SER A 132 10.22 14.58 -3.68
CA SER A 132 10.84 13.26 -3.55
C SER A 132 9.83 12.19 -3.14
N ASN A 133 9.02 12.48 -2.11
CA ASN A 133 8.08 11.53 -1.51
C ASN A 133 6.62 11.71 -1.95
N TRP A 134 6.38 12.44 -3.05
CA TRP A 134 5.04 12.67 -3.56
C TRP A 134 4.63 11.61 -4.59
N LEU A 135 3.47 10.98 -4.38
CA LEU A 135 2.81 10.10 -5.34
C LEU A 135 1.56 10.80 -5.89
N PRO A 136 1.56 11.18 -7.19
CA PRO A 136 0.40 11.82 -7.79
C PRO A 136 -0.84 10.92 -7.77
N SER A 137 -1.95 11.40 -7.20
CA SER A 137 -3.25 10.74 -7.26
C SER A 137 -4.07 11.22 -8.48
N PRO A 138 -5.19 10.55 -8.81
CA PRO A 138 -6.12 11.07 -9.80
C PRO A 138 -6.66 12.46 -9.46
N PRO A 139 -7.24 13.18 -10.43
CA PRO A 139 -7.96 14.43 -10.18
C PRO A 139 -9.16 14.27 -9.23
N ALA A 140 -9.62 15.40 -8.69
CA ALA A 140 -10.80 15.48 -7.85
C ALA A 140 -12.01 14.73 -8.44
N GLY A 141 -12.74 14.02 -7.58
CA GLY A 141 -13.91 13.21 -7.94
C GLY A 141 -13.60 11.80 -8.46
N GLN A 142 -12.33 11.44 -8.65
CA GLN A 142 -11.94 10.09 -9.04
C GLN A 142 -11.40 9.29 -7.85
N GLY A 143 -11.94 8.10 -7.64
CA GLY A 143 -11.45 7.18 -6.60
C GLY A 143 -10.20 6.43 -7.03
N PHE A 144 -9.38 6.05 -6.04
CA PHE A 144 -8.19 5.21 -6.25
C PHE A 144 -8.07 4.13 -5.18
N GLU A 145 -7.06 3.29 -5.32
CA GLU A 145 -6.67 2.26 -4.35
C GLU A 145 -5.14 2.21 -4.26
N LEU A 146 -4.64 1.73 -3.13
CA LEU A 146 -3.21 1.61 -2.85
C LEU A 146 -2.83 0.14 -2.67
N THR A 147 -1.70 -0.24 -3.25
CA THR A 147 -1.03 -1.51 -2.96
C THR A 147 0.36 -1.20 -2.43
N PHE A 148 0.60 -1.60 -1.19
CA PHE A 148 1.93 -1.69 -0.63
C PHE A 148 2.52 -3.06 -0.95
N ARG A 149 3.82 -3.13 -1.18
CA ARG A 149 4.54 -4.38 -1.48
C ARG A 149 5.75 -4.47 -0.59
N MET A 150 5.89 -5.58 0.11
CA MET A 150 7.06 -5.91 0.94
C MET A 150 7.71 -7.16 0.35
N TYR A 151 8.92 -7.02 -0.19
CA TYR A 151 9.68 -8.11 -0.80
C TYR A 151 10.73 -8.64 0.16
N TYR A 152 10.79 -9.95 0.27
CA TYR A 152 11.54 -10.66 1.30
C TYR A 152 11.26 -10.10 2.70
N PRO A 153 9.99 -10.14 3.16
CA PRO A 153 9.60 -9.58 4.44
C PRO A 153 10.22 -10.36 5.61
N LYS A 154 10.54 -9.65 6.69
CA LYS A 154 10.92 -10.29 7.96
C LYS A 154 9.73 -11.03 8.57
N GLU A 155 10.02 -11.94 9.50
CA GLU A 155 9.01 -12.76 10.18
C GLU A 155 7.92 -11.91 10.87
N SER A 156 8.24 -10.70 11.31
CA SER A 156 7.25 -9.80 11.92
C SER A 156 6.09 -9.46 10.98
N VAL A 157 6.35 -9.35 9.67
CA VAL A 157 5.30 -9.12 8.66
C VAL A 157 4.54 -10.40 8.37
N VAL A 158 5.23 -11.54 8.21
CA VAL A 158 4.60 -12.84 7.91
C VAL A 158 3.65 -13.26 9.03
N SER A 159 4.11 -13.15 10.28
CA SER A 159 3.33 -13.39 11.52
C SER A 159 2.30 -12.28 11.82
N ARG A 160 2.31 -11.19 11.06
CA ARG A 160 1.43 -10.01 11.23
C ARG A 160 1.58 -9.30 12.59
N SER A 161 2.72 -9.45 13.25
CA SER A 161 3.07 -8.69 14.47
C SER A 161 3.54 -7.28 14.17
N TYR A 162 4.13 -7.05 12.99
CA TYR A 162 4.26 -5.71 12.43
C TYR A 162 2.89 -5.23 11.94
N VAL A 163 2.53 -4.01 12.33
CA VAL A 163 1.25 -3.37 11.98
C VAL A 163 1.53 -2.24 11.00
N MET A 164 0.96 -2.32 9.80
CA MET A 164 1.07 -1.23 8.83
C MET A 164 0.44 0.06 9.38
N PRO A 165 1.12 1.22 9.28
CA PRO A 165 0.50 2.49 9.62
C PRO A 165 -0.67 2.77 8.68
N GLY A 166 -1.70 3.44 9.21
CA GLY A 166 -2.84 3.87 8.42
C GLY A 166 -2.45 5.01 7.48
N VAL A 167 -3.17 5.13 6.37
CA VAL A 167 -3.08 6.31 5.51
C VAL A 167 -4.02 7.35 6.07
N GLU A 168 -3.49 8.46 6.57
CA GLU A 168 -4.25 9.57 7.15
C GLU A 168 -4.76 10.51 6.05
N ARG A 169 -5.99 11.00 6.19
CA ARG A 169 -6.52 12.11 5.38
C ARG A 169 -6.19 13.43 6.07
N LEU A 170 -5.72 14.41 5.31
CA LEU A 170 -5.21 15.69 5.84
C LEU A 170 -6.23 16.84 5.78
N ASP A 171 -7.50 16.56 5.49
CA ASP A 171 -8.55 17.54 5.25
C ASP A 171 -9.96 17.05 5.66
#